data_AF-A0A6V7L9F2-F1
#
_entry.id   AF-A0A6V7L9F2-F1
#
_cell.length_a   1.000
_cell.length_b   1.000
_cell.length_c   1.000
_cell.angle_alpha   90.00
_cell.angle_beta   90.00
_cell.angle_gamma   90.00
#
_symmetry.space_group_name_H-M   'P 1'
#
loop_
_entity.id
_entity.type
_entity.pdbx_description
1 polymer ?
#
loop_
_entity_poly.entity_id
_entity_poly.type
_entity_poly.pdbx_seq_one_letter_code
_entity_poly.pdbx_strand_id
1 'polypeptide(L)'
;SLFVMALMMAVSYELGPSELPPTPSPPSTATPLLSLSPKISLTDEDYDTDFSEDSRILTDAEWSEAVNIGREAIAARELANKLATSLEPGEMSPNIRHSFAVSTGSEARRLALAGIGELAASRHIQQSRRSNGSSSAFGAYFDGKWSGSRSCIEKNKQIKCNFKQKYRNIDGTCNHPENKGAAFTPFQRALPPDYADGIEAPRTGKSGRSLPSARNVSLKVHGPSASSNPSFTVMLAVFGQFLDHDMTATANSRGYNGSTLACCPPSRGHPECFPVQLGPGDPAYDYANKTCMEFVRSSPAAQCRIAPREQLNQ
;
A
#
# COMPACT_ATOMS: atom_id res chain seq x y z
N SER A 1 28.94 0.03 29.32
CA SER A 1 28.28 1.36 29.28
C SER A 1 26.91 1.25 28.68
N LEU A 2 25.87 1.54 29.47
CA LEU A 2 24.49 1.67 28.99
C LEU A 2 24.36 3.08 28.39
N PHE A 3 24.12 3.20 27.09
CA PHE A 3 23.78 4.48 26.46
C PHE A 3 22.26 4.62 26.45
N VAL A 4 21.72 5.52 27.26
CA VAL A 4 20.33 5.95 27.20
C VAL A 4 20.28 7.14 26.24
N MET A 5 19.71 6.94 25.05
CA MET A 5 19.35 8.07 24.18
C MET A 5 18.00 8.62 24.65
N ALA A 6 18.04 9.81 25.25
CA ALA A 6 16.85 10.63 25.45
C ALA A 6 16.60 11.44 24.18
N LEU A 7 15.46 11.20 23.52
CA LEU A 7 15.00 12.02 22.40
C LEU A 7 14.36 13.29 22.95
N MET A 8 15.08 14.40 22.92
CA MET A 8 14.53 15.73 23.24
C MET A 8 14.02 16.36 21.93
N MET A 9 12.70 16.35 21.72
CA MET A 9 12.08 17.16 20.67
C MET A 9 11.77 18.55 21.24
N ALA A 10 12.45 19.59 20.73
CA ALA A 10 12.08 20.98 20.99
C ALA A 10 11.31 21.52 19.77
N VAL A 11 10.12 22.05 20.01
CA VAL A 11 9.33 22.77 19.00
C VAL A 11 9.34 24.25 19.39
N SER A 12 10.02 25.06 18.59
CA SER A 12 10.04 26.52 18.73
C SER A 12 9.02 27.11 17.74
N TYR A 13 8.18 28.05 18.20
CA TYR A 13 7.36 28.88 17.32
C TYR A 13 7.47 30.35 17.75
N GLU A 14 7.58 31.25 16.77
CA GLU A 14 7.48 32.70 16.97
C GLU A 14 6.00 33.10 16.94
N LEU A 15 5.52 33.70 18.02
CA LEU A 15 4.21 34.35 18.04
C LEU A 15 4.37 35.82 17.60
N GLY A 16 3.82 36.16 16.44
CA GLY A 16 3.56 37.57 16.09
C GLY A 16 2.53 38.19 17.04
N PRO A 17 2.48 39.53 17.16
CA PRO A 17 1.68 40.21 18.18
C PRO A 17 0.17 39.99 17.94
N SER A 18 -0.49 39.37 18.92
CA SER A 18 -1.93 39.07 18.92
C SER A 18 -2.72 40.14 19.67
N GLU A 19 -3.78 40.67 19.06
CA GLU A 19 -4.93 41.22 19.80
C GLU A 19 -5.70 40.08 20.46
N LEU A 20 -5.99 40.21 21.76
CA LEU A 20 -6.68 39.20 22.57
C LEU A 20 -8.19 39.18 22.28
N PRO A 21 -8.80 38.04 21.93
CA PRO A 21 -10.26 37.92 21.90
C PRO A 21 -10.84 37.68 23.31
N PRO A 22 -12.11 38.05 23.57
CA PRO A 22 -12.70 37.98 24.89
C PRO A 22 -13.01 36.53 25.33
N THR A 23 -12.96 36.32 26.65
CA THR A 23 -13.15 35.05 27.35
C THR A 23 -14.60 34.54 27.26
N PRO A 24 -14.84 33.27 26.87
CA PRO A 24 -16.16 32.67 26.97
C PRO A 24 -16.42 32.05 28.35
N SER A 25 -17.66 32.18 28.83
CA SER A 25 -18.19 31.59 30.06
C SER A 25 -18.37 30.06 29.96
N PRO A 26 -18.32 29.31 31.09
CA PRO A 26 -18.32 27.85 31.08
C PRO A 26 -19.70 27.25 30.74
N PRO A 27 -19.78 26.15 29.98
CA PRO A 27 -21.04 25.43 29.79
C PRO A 27 -21.35 24.54 31.01
N SER A 28 -22.61 24.59 31.44
CA SER A 28 -23.20 23.66 32.40
C SER A 28 -23.44 22.29 31.76
N THR A 29 -23.30 21.24 32.59
CA THR A 29 -23.72 19.84 32.36
C THR A 29 -22.99 19.07 31.25
N ALA A 30 -22.01 18.28 31.67
CA ALA A 30 -21.43 17.21 30.87
C ALA A 30 -22.40 16.02 30.81
N THR A 31 -23.03 15.80 29.66
CA THR A 31 -23.64 14.51 29.32
C THR A 31 -22.53 13.55 28.86
N PRO A 32 -22.47 12.31 29.37
CA PRO A 32 -21.43 11.37 28.98
C PRO A 32 -21.62 10.97 27.51
N LEU A 33 -20.52 11.08 26.75
CA LEU A 33 -20.43 10.63 25.35
C LEU A 33 -20.76 9.15 25.26
N LEU A 34 -21.59 8.82 24.26
CA LEU A 34 -21.98 7.47 23.88
C LEU A 34 -20.80 6.50 23.93
N SER A 35 -20.96 5.43 24.70
CA SER A 35 -20.24 4.17 24.53
C SER A 35 -20.60 3.59 23.16
N LEU A 36 -19.87 3.99 22.13
CA LEU A 36 -19.80 3.26 20.88
C LEU A 36 -18.70 2.21 21.04
N SER A 37 -19.08 1.07 21.59
CA SER A 37 -18.35 -0.18 21.38
C SER A 37 -18.89 -0.82 20.11
N PRO A 38 -18.31 -0.62 18.92
CA PRO A 38 -18.53 -1.59 17.88
C PRO A 38 -17.72 -2.82 18.31
N LYS A 39 -18.40 -3.84 18.85
CA LYS A 39 -17.90 -5.21 18.74
C LYS A 39 -17.96 -5.56 17.25
N ILE A 40 -17.02 -5.04 16.47
CA ILE A 40 -16.65 -5.67 15.21
C ILE A 40 -15.89 -6.91 15.66
N SER A 41 -16.63 -8.00 15.84
CA SER A 41 -16.04 -9.32 15.80
C SER A 41 -15.55 -9.47 14.37
N LEU A 42 -14.25 -9.24 14.15
CA LEU A 42 -13.55 -9.77 12.98
C LEU A 42 -13.54 -11.29 13.17
N THR A 43 -14.68 -11.93 12.95
CA THR A 43 -14.67 -13.36 12.68
C THR A 43 -13.92 -13.50 11.36
N ASP A 44 -12.85 -14.29 11.37
CA ASP A 44 -12.33 -14.96 10.16
C ASP A 44 -13.42 -15.93 9.67
N GLU A 45 -14.64 -15.43 9.37
CA GLU A 45 -15.61 -16.17 8.59
C GLU A 45 -15.12 -16.14 7.16
N ASP A 46 -14.21 -17.10 6.93
CA ASP A 46 -14.26 -18.03 5.84
C ASP A 46 -15.02 -17.50 4.63
N TYR A 47 -14.26 -17.14 3.60
CA TYR A 47 -14.76 -17.12 2.24
C TYR A 47 -14.95 -18.58 1.79
N ASP A 48 -15.81 -19.32 2.49
CA ASP A 48 -16.20 -20.66 2.15
C ASP A 48 -17.63 -20.64 1.63
N THR A 49 -17.76 -20.06 0.43
CA THR A 49 -18.79 -20.55 -0.47
C THR A 49 -18.36 -21.96 -0.89
N ASP A 50 -19.03 -22.95 -0.32
CA ASP A 50 -19.27 -24.34 -0.77
C ASP A 50 -18.76 -24.66 -2.21
N PHE A 51 -17.44 -24.73 -2.36
CA PHE A 51 -16.75 -25.19 -3.56
C PHE A 51 -15.72 -26.18 -3.06
N SER A 52 -15.77 -27.43 -3.54
CA SER A 52 -14.83 -28.45 -3.07
C SER A 52 -13.40 -27.90 -3.11
N GLU A 53 -12.69 -27.96 -1.97
CA GLU A 53 -11.29 -27.52 -1.85
C GLU A 53 -10.43 -28.11 -2.99
N ASP A 54 -10.78 -29.31 -3.43
CA ASP A 54 -10.18 -30.07 -4.52
C ASP A 54 -10.18 -29.31 -5.86
N SER A 55 -11.23 -28.56 -6.17
CA SER A 55 -11.34 -27.79 -7.41
C SER A 55 -10.41 -26.58 -7.48
N ARG A 56 -9.94 -26.08 -6.33
CA ARG A 56 -8.99 -24.96 -6.25
C ARG A 56 -7.54 -25.44 -6.37
N ILE A 57 -7.26 -26.73 -6.16
CA ILE A 57 -5.90 -27.27 -6.24
C ILE A 57 -5.35 -27.08 -7.66
N LEU A 58 -4.11 -26.62 -7.74
CA LEU A 58 -3.40 -26.45 -9.01
C LEU A 58 -2.86 -27.81 -9.46
N THR A 59 -3.03 -28.12 -10.74
CA THR A 59 -2.36 -29.27 -11.35
C THR A 59 -0.85 -29.02 -11.46
N ASP A 60 -0.05 -30.09 -11.56
CA ASP A 60 1.40 -29.95 -11.76
C ASP A 60 1.76 -29.13 -13.01
N ALA A 61 0.94 -29.24 -14.06
CA ALA A 61 1.07 -28.47 -15.28
C ALA A 61 0.82 -26.98 -15.04
N GLU A 62 -0.31 -26.63 -14.41
CA GLU A 62 -0.64 -25.24 -14.03
C GLU A 62 0.45 -24.65 -13.14
N TRP A 63 0.96 -25.43 -12.18
CA TRP A 63 2.03 -25.00 -11.29
C TRP A 63 3.32 -24.69 -12.05
N SER A 64 3.78 -25.63 -12.88
CA SER A 64 5.04 -25.49 -13.64
C SER A 64 4.97 -24.30 -14.60
N GLU A 65 3.85 -24.15 -15.32
CA GLU A 65 3.63 -23.04 -16.24
C GLU A 65 3.58 -21.69 -15.50
N ALA A 66 2.85 -21.62 -14.39
CA ALA A 66 2.77 -20.42 -13.56
C ALA A 66 4.12 -19.98 -12.99
N VAL A 67 4.98 -20.93 -12.61
CA VAL A 67 6.36 -20.63 -12.15
C VAL A 67 7.20 -20.03 -13.28
N ASN A 68 7.06 -20.52 -14.52
CA ASN A 68 7.79 -19.97 -15.66
C ASN A 68 7.28 -18.56 -16.00
N ILE A 69 5.97 -18.36 -16.07
CA ILE A 69 5.35 -17.05 -16.34
C ILE A 69 5.72 -16.03 -15.27
N GLY A 70 5.71 -16.41 -14.00
CA GLY A 70 6.11 -15.50 -12.93
C GLY A 70 7.59 -15.13 -13.02
N ARG A 71 8.48 -16.05 -13.41
CA ARG A 71 9.91 -15.76 -13.65
C ARG A 71 10.10 -14.78 -14.80
N GLU A 72 9.37 -14.94 -15.89
CA GLU A 72 9.38 -14.02 -17.03
C GLU A 72 8.88 -12.63 -16.63
N ALA A 73 7.79 -12.55 -15.86
CA ALA A 73 7.27 -11.29 -15.36
C ALA A 73 8.24 -10.56 -14.42
N ILE A 74 8.96 -11.29 -13.58
CA ILE A 74 10.03 -10.73 -12.73
C ILE A 74 11.18 -10.20 -13.59
N ALA A 75 11.66 -10.96 -14.57
CA ALA A 75 12.73 -10.52 -15.46
C ALA A 75 12.32 -9.27 -16.27
N ALA A 76 11.09 -9.25 -16.78
CA ALA A 76 10.51 -8.10 -17.47
C ALA A 76 10.42 -6.88 -16.56
N ARG A 77 10.02 -7.07 -15.28
CA ARG A 77 10.04 -5.99 -14.29
C ARG A 77 11.43 -5.42 -14.08
N GLU A 78 12.42 -6.27 -13.86
CA GLU A 78 13.79 -5.81 -13.60
C GLU A 78 14.36 -5.04 -14.78
N LEU A 79 14.06 -5.46 -16.01
CA LEU A 79 14.39 -4.71 -17.21
C LEU A 79 13.68 -3.35 -17.24
N ALA A 80 12.38 -3.31 -16.94
CA ALA A 80 11.63 -2.05 -16.88
C ALA A 80 12.21 -1.09 -15.81
N ASN A 81 12.60 -1.61 -14.65
CA ASN A 81 13.25 -0.85 -13.58
C ASN A 81 14.58 -0.23 -14.04
N LYS A 82 15.38 -0.96 -14.84
CA LYS A 82 16.65 -0.48 -15.40
C LYS A 82 16.47 0.59 -16.48
N LEU A 83 15.40 0.49 -17.26
CA LEU A 83 15.11 1.41 -18.36
C LEU A 83 14.29 2.63 -17.95
N ALA A 84 13.73 2.63 -16.73
CA ALA A 84 12.88 3.68 -16.24
C ALA A 84 13.63 5.01 -16.07
N THR A 85 12.98 6.09 -16.48
CA THR A 85 13.43 7.46 -16.19
C THR A 85 13.23 7.75 -14.71
N SER A 86 14.27 8.26 -14.05
CA SER A 86 14.18 8.74 -12.66
C SER A 86 13.70 10.19 -12.63
N LEU A 87 13.05 10.60 -11.55
CA LEU A 87 12.85 12.03 -11.30
C LEU A 87 14.21 12.69 -11.05
N GLU A 88 14.40 13.90 -11.56
CA GLU A 88 15.68 14.63 -11.49
C GLU A 88 15.98 15.10 -10.05
N PRO A 89 17.13 14.72 -9.45
CA PRO A 89 17.45 15.04 -8.06
C PRO A 89 17.63 16.53 -7.74
N GLY A 90 17.93 17.36 -8.75
CA GLY A 90 18.20 18.79 -8.58
C GLY A 90 16.97 19.69 -8.43
N GLU A 91 15.78 19.17 -8.76
CA GLU A 91 14.53 19.91 -8.67
C GLU A 91 13.81 19.49 -7.38
N MET A 92 13.85 20.33 -6.33
CA MET A 92 13.21 20.02 -5.04
C MET A 92 11.67 20.19 -5.09
N SER A 93 11.07 19.61 -6.13
CA SER A 93 9.64 19.63 -6.40
C SER A 93 8.86 18.84 -5.34
N PRO A 94 7.56 19.12 -5.17
CA PRO A 94 6.68 18.31 -4.33
C PRO A 94 6.74 16.82 -4.67
N ASN A 95 6.89 16.47 -5.95
CA ASN A 95 6.98 15.08 -6.41
C ASN A 95 8.24 14.37 -5.88
N ILE A 96 9.40 15.04 -5.95
CA ILE A 96 10.66 14.50 -5.41
C ILE A 96 10.55 14.33 -3.89
N ARG A 97 10.08 15.35 -3.17
CA ARG A 97 9.93 15.29 -1.71
C ARG A 97 8.99 14.16 -1.28
N HIS A 98 7.86 14.02 -1.96
CA HIS A 98 6.94 12.91 -1.72
C HIS A 98 7.64 11.57 -1.91
N SER A 99 8.37 11.39 -3.02
CA SER A 99 9.09 10.13 -3.30
C SER A 99 10.11 9.74 -2.23
N PHE A 100 10.66 10.69 -1.47
CA PHE A 100 11.52 10.40 -0.32
C PHE A 100 10.73 10.08 0.95
N ALA A 101 9.63 10.79 1.19
CA ALA A 101 8.75 10.55 2.34
C ALA A 101 8.14 9.14 2.33
N VAL A 102 7.79 8.62 1.14
CA VAL A 102 7.26 7.26 0.95
C VAL A 102 8.32 6.29 0.40
N SER A 103 9.57 6.44 0.86
CA SER A 103 10.72 5.59 0.56
C SER A 103 10.40 4.09 0.74
N THR A 104 11.04 3.23 -0.06
CA THR A 104 10.85 1.77 0.02
C THR A 104 12.17 1.07 0.28
N GLY A 105 12.22 0.30 1.37
CA GLY A 105 13.38 -0.44 1.82
C GLY A 105 13.82 -1.51 0.81
N SER A 106 15.07 -1.95 0.91
CA SER A 106 15.61 -3.02 0.06
C SER A 106 14.86 -4.35 0.22
N GLU A 107 14.48 -4.68 1.45
CA GLU A 107 13.72 -5.91 1.72
C GLU A 107 12.32 -5.88 1.09
N ALA A 108 11.59 -4.77 1.26
CA ALA A 108 10.29 -4.58 0.63
C ALA A 108 10.37 -4.67 -0.90
N ARG A 109 11.40 -4.05 -1.51
CA ARG A 109 11.64 -4.16 -2.96
C ARG A 109 11.89 -5.59 -3.42
N ARG A 110 12.63 -6.37 -2.63
CA ARG A 110 12.93 -7.78 -2.92
C ARG A 110 11.67 -8.65 -2.84
N LEU A 111 10.85 -8.45 -1.82
CA LEU A 111 9.58 -9.15 -1.66
C LEU A 111 8.56 -8.76 -2.72
N ALA A 112 8.57 -7.50 -3.16
CA ALA A 112 7.70 -7.02 -4.22
C ALA A 112 7.91 -7.75 -5.56
N LEU A 113 9.13 -8.19 -5.87
CA LEU A 113 9.39 -9.00 -7.06
C LEU A 113 8.64 -10.34 -7.02
N ALA A 114 8.59 -11.01 -5.86
CA ALA A 114 7.78 -12.22 -5.74
C ALA A 114 6.28 -11.93 -5.88
N GLY A 115 5.79 -10.82 -5.31
CA GLY A 115 4.41 -10.37 -5.54
C GLY A 115 4.09 -10.15 -7.03
N ILE A 116 5.04 -9.65 -7.83
CA ILE A 116 4.88 -9.49 -9.28
C ILE A 116 4.77 -10.86 -9.97
N GLY A 117 5.64 -11.80 -9.62
CA GLY A 117 5.57 -13.15 -10.17
C GLY A 117 4.24 -13.84 -9.83
N GLU A 118 3.77 -13.71 -8.59
CA GLU A 118 2.51 -14.28 -8.13
C GLU A 118 1.29 -13.66 -8.84
N LEU A 119 1.34 -12.35 -9.13
CA LEU A 119 0.30 -11.67 -9.89
C LEU A 119 0.25 -12.13 -11.35
N ALA A 120 1.40 -12.31 -11.98
CA ALA A 120 1.47 -12.83 -13.35
C ALA A 120 0.93 -14.26 -13.43
N ALA A 121 1.35 -15.12 -12.49
CA ALA A 121 0.81 -16.47 -12.32
C ALA A 121 -0.71 -16.46 -12.10
N SER A 122 -1.19 -15.60 -11.20
CA SER A 122 -2.62 -15.48 -10.88
C SER A 122 -3.43 -15.08 -12.10
N ARG A 123 -2.96 -14.08 -12.87
CA ARG A 123 -3.60 -13.67 -14.13
C ARG A 123 -3.67 -14.83 -15.11
N HIS A 124 -2.55 -15.49 -15.35
CA HIS A 124 -2.49 -16.56 -16.33
C HIS A 124 -3.42 -17.73 -15.97
N ILE A 125 -3.35 -18.24 -14.73
CA ILE A 125 -4.20 -19.37 -14.29
C ILE A 125 -5.68 -19.00 -14.39
N GLN A 126 -6.07 -17.81 -13.92
CA GLN A 126 -7.48 -17.39 -13.98
C GLN A 126 -7.98 -17.26 -15.42
N GLN A 127 -7.14 -16.74 -16.33
CA GLN A 127 -7.49 -16.62 -17.74
C GLN A 127 -7.60 -18.01 -18.41
N SER A 128 -6.66 -18.91 -18.15
CA SER A 128 -6.64 -20.28 -18.69
C SER A 128 -7.82 -21.11 -18.19
N ARG A 129 -8.12 -21.08 -16.88
CA ARG A 129 -9.28 -21.77 -16.31
C ARG A 129 -10.59 -21.20 -16.86
N ARG A 130 -10.70 -19.88 -16.98
CA ARG A 130 -11.88 -19.24 -17.57
C ARG A 130 -12.10 -19.64 -19.03
N SER A 131 -11.04 -19.73 -19.85
CA SER A 131 -11.17 -20.17 -21.25
C SER A 131 -11.57 -21.65 -21.37
N ASN A 132 -11.17 -22.47 -20.40
CA ASN A 132 -11.45 -23.91 -20.38
C ASN A 132 -12.76 -24.26 -19.64
N GLY A 133 -13.49 -23.28 -19.11
CA GLY A 133 -14.71 -23.50 -18.33
C GLY A 133 -14.49 -24.08 -16.93
N SER A 134 -13.25 -24.09 -16.44
CA SER A 134 -12.89 -24.54 -15.10
C SER A 134 -13.22 -23.49 -14.03
N SER A 135 -13.43 -23.95 -12.79
CA SER A 135 -13.65 -23.07 -11.64
C SER A 135 -12.42 -22.19 -11.35
N SER A 136 -12.65 -21.03 -10.73
CA SER A 136 -11.57 -20.13 -10.33
C SER A 136 -10.59 -20.82 -9.37
N ALA A 137 -9.29 -20.60 -9.59
CA ALA A 137 -8.23 -21.03 -8.66
C ALA A 137 -7.98 -20.01 -7.54
N PHE A 138 -8.81 -18.98 -7.35
CA PHE A 138 -8.53 -17.99 -6.31
C PHE A 138 -8.55 -18.63 -4.92
N GLY A 139 -7.56 -18.27 -4.11
CA GLY A 139 -7.32 -18.88 -2.80
C GLY A 139 -6.41 -20.11 -2.83
N ALA A 140 -6.18 -20.72 -3.99
CA ALA A 140 -5.26 -21.84 -4.14
C ALA A 140 -3.85 -21.49 -3.65
N TYR A 141 -3.22 -22.36 -2.87
CA TYR A 141 -1.83 -22.17 -2.47
C TYR A 141 -0.93 -22.19 -3.71
N PHE A 142 -0.02 -21.22 -3.80
CA PHE A 142 0.97 -21.12 -4.86
C PHE A 142 2.18 -20.36 -4.34
N ASP A 143 3.37 -20.94 -4.44
CA ASP A 143 4.61 -20.27 -4.03
C ASP A 143 5.72 -20.59 -5.03
N GLY A 144 6.04 -19.61 -5.88
CA GLY A 144 7.09 -19.71 -6.89
C GLY A 144 8.52 -19.70 -6.32
N LYS A 145 8.68 -19.55 -5.00
CA LYS A 145 9.97 -19.52 -4.28
C LYS A 145 10.94 -18.42 -4.73
N TRP A 146 10.46 -17.36 -5.37
CA TRP A 146 11.30 -16.27 -5.89
C TRP A 146 11.91 -15.37 -4.80
N SER A 147 11.30 -15.31 -3.62
CA SER A 147 11.68 -14.45 -2.48
C SER A 147 12.29 -15.24 -1.32
N GLY A 148 12.63 -16.52 -1.51
CA GLY A 148 13.24 -17.36 -0.46
C GLY A 148 12.35 -17.56 0.77
N SER A 149 12.95 -17.85 1.93
CA SER A 149 12.23 -18.23 3.16
C SER A 149 11.55 -17.08 3.91
N ARG A 150 11.76 -15.82 3.50
CA ARG A 150 11.22 -14.62 4.16
C ARG A 150 9.91 -14.11 3.55
N SER A 151 9.40 -14.78 2.54
CA SER A 151 8.10 -14.48 1.92
C SER A 151 6.98 -15.16 2.68
N CYS A 152 5.81 -14.53 2.72
CA CYS A 152 4.59 -15.14 3.25
C CYS A 152 4.78 -15.71 4.66
N ILE A 153 5.39 -14.90 5.54
CA ILE A 153 5.75 -15.25 6.92
C ILE A 153 4.55 -15.82 7.69
N GLU A 154 3.35 -15.33 7.42
CA GLU A 154 2.10 -15.81 8.03
C GLU A 154 1.82 -17.29 7.76
N LYS A 155 2.27 -17.81 6.60
CA LYS A 155 2.10 -19.21 6.20
C LYS A 155 3.36 -20.04 6.46
N ASN A 156 4.42 -19.45 7.00
CA ASN A 156 5.71 -20.12 7.14
C ASN A 156 5.77 -20.96 8.43
N LYS A 157 5.45 -22.26 8.29
CA LYS A 157 5.53 -23.26 9.36
C LYS A 157 6.94 -23.49 9.92
N GLN A 158 7.99 -22.98 9.28
CA GLN A 158 9.37 -23.10 9.77
C GLN A 158 9.70 -22.11 10.89
N ILE A 159 8.87 -21.08 11.09
CA ILE A 159 9.08 -20.10 12.15
C ILE A 159 8.71 -20.74 13.49
N LYS A 160 9.73 -21.10 14.27
CA LYS A 160 9.57 -21.64 15.62
C LYS A 160 9.50 -20.50 16.63
N CYS A 161 8.31 -20.26 17.15
CA CYS A 161 8.08 -19.21 18.13
C CYS A 161 8.35 -19.68 19.57
N ASN A 162 9.13 -18.89 20.31
CA ASN A 162 9.25 -19.04 21.76
C ASN A 162 8.25 -18.11 22.46
N PHE A 163 7.04 -18.60 22.73
CA PHE A 163 6.00 -17.81 23.41
C PHE A 163 6.30 -17.47 24.88
N LYS A 164 7.43 -17.95 25.43
CA LYS A 164 7.92 -17.55 26.77
C LYS A 164 8.87 -16.35 26.71
N GLN A 165 9.16 -15.82 25.53
CA GLN A 165 10.02 -14.65 25.38
C GLN A 165 9.41 -13.42 26.08
N LYS A 166 10.27 -12.63 26.72
CA LYS A 166 9.83 -11.46 27.50
C LYS A 166 9.53 -10.23 26.64
N TYR A 167 10.19 -10.11 25.49
CA TYR A 167 10.14 -8.92 24.64
C TYR A 167 9.64 -9.29 23.24
N ARG A 168 9.10 -8.28 22.55
CA ARG A 168 8.60 -8.42 21.17
C ARG A 168 9.76 -8.55 20.20
N ASN A 169 9.55 -9.32 19.13
CA ASN A 169 10.43 -9.25 17.96
C ASN A 169 10.23 -7.90 17.27
N ILE A 170 11.31 -7.34 16.72
CA ILE A 170 11.30 -6.03 16.04
C ILE A 170 10.36 -6.02 14.83
N ASP A 171 10.25 -7.16 14.14
CA ASP A 171 9.38 -7.33 12.97
C ASP A 171 7.97 -7.81 13.32
N GLY A 172 7.62 -7.90 14.61
CA GLY A 172 6.31 -8.36 15.06
C GLY A 172 6.05 -9.87 14.96
N THR A 173 6.99 -10.66 14.42
CA THR A 173 6.85 -12.12 14.36
C THR A 173 6.68 -12.73 15.76
N CYS A 174 5.99 -13.88 15.83
CA CYS A 174 5.71 -14.61 17.07
C CYS A 174 4.89 -13.85 18.14
N ASN A 175 4.32 -12.68 17.81
CA ASN A 175 3.29 -12.05 18.62
C ASN A 175 1.98 -12.86 18.54
N HIS A 176 1.65 -13.33 17.34
CA HIS A 176 0.56 -14.28 17.08
C HIS A 176 1.14 -15.64 16.61
N PRO A 177 0.53 -16.80 16.93
CA PRO A 177 1.03 -18.11 16.47
C PRO A 177 1.15 -18.26 14.95
N GLU A 178 0.32 -17.54 14.20
CA GLU A 178 0.34 -17.50 12.73
C GLU A 178 1.09 -16.26 12.19
N ASN A 179 1.85 -15.55 13.02
CA ASN A 179 2.59 -14.33 12.66
C ASN A 179 1.72 -13.19 12.06
N LYS A 180 0.41 -13.18 12.32
CA LYS A 180 -0.49 -12.06 11.97
C LYS A 180 0.04 -10.75 12.55
N GLY A 181 0.14 -9.72 11.69
CA GLY A 181 0.63 -8.39 12.07
C GLY A 181 2.15 -8.23 12.08
N ALA A 182 2.91 -9.20 11.57
CA ALA A 182 4.34 -9.03 11.32
C ALA A 182 4.59 -8.04 10.18
N ALA A 183 5.70 -7.30 10.22
CA ALA A 183 6.15 -6.45 9.14
C ALA A 183 6.44 -7.25 7.86
N PHE A 184 6.45 -6.58 6.71
CA PHE A 184 6.67 -7.20 5.39
C PHE A 184 5.63 -8.27 5.01
N THR A 185 4.39 -8.09 5.48
CA THR A 185 3.22 -8.89 5.12
C THR A 185 2.21 -8.02 4.34
N PRO A 186 1.31 -8.64 3.56
CA PRO A 186 0.22 -7.90 2.92
C PRO A 186 -0.69 -7.23 3.96
N PHE A 187 -1.27 -6.08 3.60
CA PHE A 187 -2.37 -5.53 4.39
C PHE A 187 -3.55 -6.51 4.46
N GLN A 188 -4.21 -6.59 5.62
CA GLN A 188 -5.45 -7.35 5.75
C GLN A 188 -6.60 -6.57 5.10
N ARG A 189 -7.47 -7.29 4.39
CA ARG A 189 -8.67 -6.72 3.79
C ARG A 189 -9.90 -6.96 4.66
N ALA A 190 -10.65 -5.90 4.93
CA ALA A 190 -12.00 -6.01 5.50
C ALA A 190 -13.06 -6.33 4.43
N LEU A 191 -12.78 -6.02 3.15
CA LEU A 191 -13.65 -6.30 2.01
C LEU A 191 -12.81 -6.77 0.81
N PRO A 192 -13.37 -7.62 -0.08
CA PRO A 192 -12.67 -8.05 -1.29
C PRO A 192 -12.17 -6.86 -2.15
N PRO A 193 -11.03 -7.02 -2.84
CA PRO A 193 -10.52 -5.97 -3.73
C PRO A 193 -11.43 -5.77 -4.95
N ASP A 194 -11.56 -4.52 -5.39
CA ASP A 194 -12.33 -4.14 -6.60
C ASP A 194 -11.37 -3.58 -7.66
N TYR A 195 -10.80 -4.49 -8.46
CA TYR A 195 -9.97 -4.19 -9.62
C TYR A 195 -10.76 -4.40 -10.91
N ALA A 196 -10.46 -3.62 -11.96
CA ALA A 196 -11.23 -3.67 -13.21
C ALA A 196 -11.13 -5.03 -13.93
N ASP A 197 -10.01 -5.73 -13.77
CA ASP A 197 -9.78 -7.09 -14.28
C ASP A 197 -9.96 -8.16 -13.18
N GLY A 198 -10.39 -7.77 -11.98
CA GLY A 198 -10.48 -8.64 -10.81
C GLY A 198 -9.13 -9.05 -10.21
N ILE A 199 -7.99 -8.54 -10.72
CA ILE A 199 -6.66 -8.97 -10.31
C ILE A 199 -5.80 -7.78 -9.89
N GLU A 200 -5.52 -6.85 -10.79
CA GLU A 200 -4.66 -5.71 -10.46
C GLU A 200 -4.88 -4.44 -11.28
N ALA A 201 -5.69 -4.47 -12.33
CA ALA A 201 -5.94 -3.29 -13.15
C ALA A 201 -6.70 -2.23 -12.32
N PRO A 202 -6.27 -0.95 -12.32
CA PRO A 202 -6.99 0.11 -11.64
C PRO A 202 -8.48 0.11 -11.98
N ARG A 203 -9.31 0.31 -10.94
CA ARG A 203 -10.77 0.22 -11.03
C ARG A 203 -11.36 1.17 -12.08
N THR A 204 -12.42 0.71 -12.75
CA THR A 204 -13.29 1.53 -13.60
C THR A 204 -14.63 1.81 -12.94
N GLY A 205 -15.37 2.81 -13.44
CA GLY A 205 -16.71 3.11 -12.96
C GLY A 205 -17.70 1.98 -13.28
N LYS A 206 -18.83 1.93 -12.56
CA LYS A 206 -19.87 0.89 -12.72
C LYS A 206 -20.36 0.71 -14.17
N SER A 207 -20.30 1.76 -14.99
CA SER A 207 -20.68 1.70 -16.41
C SER A 207 -19.56 1.22 -17.34
N GLY A 208 -18.44 0.72 -16.82
CA GLY A 208 -17.23 0.38 -17.58
C GLY A 208 -16.40 1.59 -18.06
N ARG A 209 -16.82 2.83 -17.77
CA ARG A 209 -16.10 4.05 -18.14
C ARG A 209 -15.02 4.39 -17.11
N SER A 210 -13.98 5.11 -17.54
CA SER A 210 -12.94 5.63 -16.63
C SER A 210 -13.54 6.50 -15.53
N LEU A 211 -12.98 6.38 -14.32
CA LEU A 211 -13.31 7.27 -13.21
C LEU A 211 -12.76 8.68 -13.48
N PRO A 212 -13.38 9.74 -12.91
CA PRO A 212 -12.82 11.09 -12.97
C PRO A 212 -11.40 11.10 -12.40
N SER A 213 -10.52 11.96 -12.95
CA SER A 213 -9.20 12.17 -12.37
C SER A 213 -9.30 12.57 -10.90
N ALA A 214 -8.41 12.02 -10.06
CA ALA A 214 -8.31 12.37 -8.65
C ALA A 214 -8.12 13.88 -8.44
N ARG A 215 -7.41 14.57 -9.37
CA ARG A 215 -7.26 16.02 -9.31
C ARG A 215 -8.59 16.76 -9.53
N ASN A 216 -9.39 16.33 -10.49
CA ASN A 216 -10.70 16.94 -10.77
C ASN A 216 -11.63 16.79 -9.57
N VAL A 217 -11.64 15.62 -8.93
CA VAL A 217 -12.39 15.41 -7.67
C VAL A 217 -11.85 16.31 -6.56
N SER A 218 -10.52 16.39 -6.39
CA SER A 218 -9.88 17.27 -5.40
C SER A 218 -10.29 18.74 -5.59
N LEU A 219 -10.27 19.27 -6.81
CA LEU A 219 -10.66 20.66 -7.08
C LEU A 219 -12.14 20.93 -6.79
N LYS A 220 -13.02 19.96 -7.06
CA LYS A 220 -14.48 20.12 -6.89
C LYS A 220 -14.97 19.86 -5.47
N VAL A 221 -14.31 18.99 -4.72
CA VAL A 221 -14.77 18.50 -3.41
C VAL A 221 -13.92 19.03 -2.26
N HIS A 222 -12.61 19.14 -2.46
CA HIS A 222 -11.65 19.55 -1.43
C HIS A 222 -11.16 20.98 -1.67
N GLY A 223 -12.10 21.92 -1.74
CA GLY A 223 -11.78 23.35 -1.81
C GLY A 223 -10.99 23.80 -0.58
N PRO A 224 -10.10 24.81 -0.72
CA PRO A 224 -9.36 25.35 0.41
C PRO A 224 -10.34 25.89 1.45
N SER A 225 -10.26 25.36 2.67
CA SER A 225 -11.02 25.82 3.82
C SER A 225 -10.06 26.00 4.99
N ALA A 226 -9.68 27.24 5.26
CA ALA A 226 -8.94 27.57 6.47
C ALA A 226 -9.91 27.54 7.64
N SER A 227 -9.99 26.40 8.33
CA SER A 227 -10.74 26.28 9.59
C SER A 227 -9.76 25.99 10.73
N SER A 228 -9.71 26.88 11.72
CA SER A 228 -9.02 26.62 12.98
C SER A 228 -10.02 26.17 14.03
N ASN A 229 -9.68 25.15 14.80
CA ASN A 229 -10.45 24.76 15.97
C ASN A 229 -9.62 25.06 17.24
N PRO A 230 -10.04 26.01 18.10
CA PRO A 230 -9.27 26.39 19.28
C PRO A 230 -9.18 25.27 20.33
N SER A 231 -10.02 24.21 20.23
CA SER A 231 -9.96 23.05 21.11
C SER A 231 -8.83 22.08 20.75
N PHE A 232 -8.17 22.24 19.60
CA PHE A 232 -7.09 21.34 19.15
C PHE A 232 -5.80 22.11 18.92
N THR A 233 -4.71 21.59 19.47
CA THR A 233 -3.37 22.05 19.13
C THR A 233 -2.87 21.33 17.88
N VAL A 234 -1.85 21.88 17.22
CA VAL A 234 -1.16 21.23 16.09
C VAL A 234 -0.64 19.83 16.45
N MET A 235 -0.40 19.57 17.75
CA MET A 235 0.05 18.27 18.23
C MET A 235 -0.94 17.13 17.89
N LEU A 236 -2.24 17.42 17.75
CA LEU A 236 -3.21 16.40 17.34
C LEU A 236 -2.85 15.81 15.96
N ALA A 237 -2.53 16.66 14.98
CA ALA A 237 -2.16 16.22 13.64
C ALA A 237 -0.81 15.51 13.63
N VAL A 238 0.17 16.03 14.38
CA VAL A 238 1.52 15.45 14.48
C VAL A 238 1.48 14.07 15.13
N PHE A 239 0.74 13.91 16.24
CA PHE A 239 0.59 12.62 16.90
C PHE A 239 -0.18 11.62 16.05
N GLY A 240 -1.16 12.07 15.27
CA GLY A 240 -1.84 11.25 14.27
C GLY A 240 -0.86 10.67 13.24
N GLN A 241 0.03 11.48 12.69
CA GLN A 241 1.08 11.02 11.76
C GLN A 241 2.07 10.07 12.44
N PHE A 242 2.45 10.35 13.68
CA PHE A 242 3.33 9.46 14.45
C PHE A 242 2.72 8.06 14.60
N LEU A 243 1.44 7.95 14.96
CA LEU A 243 0.75 6.67 15.06
C LEU A 243 0.59 5.98 13.70
N ASP A 244 0.23 6.73 12.65
CA ASP A 244 0.11 6.20 11.29
C ASP A 244 1.41 5.53 10.82
N HIS A 245 2.54 6.20 11.03
CA HIS A 245 3.87 5.70 10.67
C HIS A 245 4.38 4.54 11.55
N ASP A 246 3.84 4.35 12.77
CA ASP A 246 4.14 3.20 13.61
C ASP A 246 3.35 1.95 13.20
N MET A 247 2.15 2.14 12.64
CA MET A 247 1.26 1.04 12.25
C MET A 247 1.40 0.62 10.79
N THR A 248 1.67 1.57 9.90
CA THR A 248 1.66 1.33 8.45
C THR A 248 2.76 2.07 7.72
N ALA A 249 3.36 1.39 6.75
CA ALA A 249 4.17 2.00 5.71
C ALA A 249 3.93 1.24 4.41
N THR A 250 3.14 1.81 3.50
CA THR A 250 2.89 1.18 2.20
C THR A 250 4.14 1.28 1.33
N ALA A 251 4.71 0.14 0.95
CA ALA A 251 5.82 0.09 0.02
C ALA A 251 5.39 0.59 -1.37
N ASN A 252 6.19 1.44 -2.02
CA ASN A 252 5.96 1.91 -3.38
C ASN A 252 6.90 1.23 -4.37
N SER A 253 6.44 1.08 -5.61
CA SER A 253 7.29 0.54 -6.67
C SER A 253 8.48 1.46 -6.93
N ARG A 254 9.65 0.88 -7.19
CA ARG A 254 10.90 1.62 -7.40
C ARG A 254 11.61 1.16 -8.66
N GLY A 255 12.39 2.06 -9.25
CA GLY A 255 13.29 1.73 -10.34
C GLY A 255 14.53 0.99 -9.87
N TYR A 256 15.50 0.88 -10.77
CA TYR A 256 16.76 0.18 -10.51
C TYR A 256 17.49 0.77 -9.30
N ASN A 257 18.00 -0.10 -8.43
CA ASN A 257 18.66 0.27 -7.17
C ASN A 257 17.86 1.20 -6.25
N GLY A 258 16.53 1.27 -6.40
CA GLY A 258 15.68 2.08 -5.52
C GLY A 258 15.49 3.51 -6.02
N SER A 259 15.88 3.79 -7.27
CA SER A 259 15.62 5.08 -7.91
C SER A 259 14.13 5.40 -7.92
N THR A 260 13.83 6.70 -8.00
CA THR A 260 12.47 7.18 -8.23
C THR A 260 12.04 6.82 -9.66
N LEU A 261 10.74 6.93 -9.92
CA LEU A 261 10.17 6.73 -11.24
C LEU A 261 9.49 8.03 -11.68
N ALA A 262 9.88 8.53 -12.86
CA ALA A 262 9.15 9.56 -13.56
C ALA A 262 8.03 8.89 -14.37
N CYS A 263 6.80 9.32 -14.16
CA CYS A 263 5.58 8.80 -14.77
C CYS A 263 4.90 9.80 -15.70
N CYS A 264 5.23 11.08 -15.58
CA CYS A 264 4.82 12.09 -16.55
C CYS A 264 5.76 12.15 -17.77
N PRO A 265 5.26 12.54 -18.96
CA PRO A 265 6.12 12.84 -20.11
C PRO A 265 7.23 13.83 -19.74
N PRO A 266 8.45 13.71 -20.30
CA PRO A 266 8.84 12.83 -21.42
C PRO A 266 9.32 11.43 -21.00
N SER A 267 8.92 10.92 -19.82
CA SER A 267 9.29 9.57 -19.38
C SER A 267 8.97 8.49 -20.42
N ARG A 268 9.83 7.46 -20.49
CA ARG A 268 9.65 6.27 -21.35
C ARG A 268 8.53 5.33 -20.88
N GLY A 269 7.89 5.66 -19.77
CA GLY A 269 6.84 4.85 -19.15
C GLY A 269 7.41 3.71 -18.30
N HIS A 270 6.62 3.27 -17.32
CA HIS A 270 6.95 2.13 -16.46
C HIS A 270 5.62 1.44 -16.07
N PRO A 271 5.55 0.10 -15.96
CA PRO A 271 4.27 -0.58 -15.72
C PRO A 271 3.60 -0.24 -14.37
N GLU A 272 4.35 0.33 -13.41
CA GLU A 272 3.80 0.80 -12.12
C GLU A 272 3.49 2.30 -12.12
N CYS A 273 3.66 3.00 -13.24
CA CYS A 273 3.24 4.38 -13.34
C CYS A 273 1.73 4.47 -13.51
N PHE A 274 1.10 5.33 -12.72
CA PHE A 274 -0.33 5.63 -12.82
C PHE A 274 -0.55 7.14 -12.61
N PRO A 275 -0.01 7.98 -13.51
CA PRO A 275 0.04 9.43 -13.32
C PRO A 275 -1.37 10.04 -13.22
N VAL A 276 -1.53 11.00 -12.30
CA VAL A 276 -2.80 11.70 -12.13
C VAL A 276 -2.95 12.74 -13.21
N GLN A 277 -3.91 12.55 -14.11
CA GLN A 277 -4.14 13.46 -15.24
C GLN A 277 -4.68 14.81 -14.76
N LEU A 278 -4.11 15.89 -15.29
CA LEU A 278 -4.56 17.25 -15.06
C LEU A 278 -5.49 17.68 -16.19
N GLY A 279 -6.61 18.31 -15.84
CA GLY A 279 -7.53 18.89 -16.81
C GLY A 279 -7.17 20.34 -17.12
N PRO A 280 -7.69 20.92 -18.21
CA PRO A 280 -7.54 22.34 -18.49
C PRO A 280 -8.18 23.19 -17.38
N GLY A 281 -7.60 24.35 -17.10
CA GLY A 281 -8.05 25.24 -16.03
C GLY A 281 -7.53 24.84 -14.66
N ASP A 282 -6.48 24.02 -14.55
CA ASP A 282 -5.90 23.69 -13.26
C ASP A 282 -5.16 24.91 -12.68
N PRO A 283 -5.63 25.47 -11.56
CA PRO A 283 -5.11 26.73 -11.03
C PRO A 283 -3.64 26.63 -10.58
N ALA A 284 -3.12 25.43 -10.33
CA ALA A 284 -1.78 25.21 -9.83
C ALA A 284 -0.78 24.70 -10.88
N TYR A 285 -1.23 24.25 -12.05
CA TYR A 285 -0.37 23.54 -12.99
C TYR A 285 -0.44 24.04 -14.43
N ASP A 286 -1.51 24.76 -14.80
CA ASP A 286 -1.68 25.29 -16.15
C ASP A 286 -0.55 26.23 -16.56
N TYR A 287 -0.10 27.12 -15.65
CA TYR A 287 0.97 28.08 -15.94
C TYR A 287 2.32 27.41 -16.28
N ALA A 288 2.51 26.17 -15.83
CA ALA A 288 3.72 25.38 -16.04
C ALA A 288 3.57 24.39 -17.21
N ASN A 289 2.46 24.45 -17.95
CA ASN A 289 2.10 23.51 -19.02
C ASN A 289 2.22 22.04 -18.59
N LYS A 290 1.90 21.74 -17.32
CA LYS A 290 1.92 20.37 -16.79
C LYS A 290 0.58 19.70 -17.03
N THR A 291 0.62 18.49 -17.60
CA THR A 291 -0.59 17.72 -17.91
C THR A 291 -0.83 16.54 -16.97
N CYS A 292 0.10 16.28 -16.04
CA CYS A 292 -0.06 15.25 -15.02
C CYS A 292 0.74 15.55 -13.75
N MET A 293 0.37 14.86 -12.67
CA MET A 293 1.17 14.73 -11.45
C MET A 293 1.77 13.33 -11.38
N GLU A 294 2.98 13.26 -10.82
CA GLU A 294 3.70 12.00 -10.64
C GLU A 294 2.96 11.10 -9.66
N PHE A 295 2.73 9.86 -10.05
CA PHE A 295 2.12 8.87 -9.18
C PHE A 295 2.55 7.46 -9.58
N VAL A 296 3.08 6.74 -8.59
CA VAL A 296 3.60 5.39 -8.72
C VAL A 296 2.74 4.48 -7.86
N ARG A 297 2.36 3.33 -8.41
CA ARG A 297 1.57 2.32 -7.70
C ARG A 297 2.39 1.70 -6.57
N SER A 298 1.71 1.42 -5.47
CA SER A 298 2.23 0.67 -4.33
C SER A 298 2.72 -0.72 -4.76
N SER A 299 3.87 -1.14 -4.25
CA SER A 299 4.47 -2.45 -4.52
C SER A 299 3.52 -3.59 -4.14
N PRO A 300 3.41 -4.65 -4.97
CA PRO A 300 2.57 -5.79 -4.64
C PRO A 300 3.24 -6.63 -3.53
N ALA A 301 2.44 -7.18 -2.61
CA ALA A 301 2.91 -8.15 -1.63
C ALA A 301 2.83 -9.56 -2.20
N ALA A 302 3.80 -10.40 -1.83
CA ALA A 302 3.68 -11.85 -2.00
C ALA A 302 2.70 -12.40 -0.95
N GLN A 303 1.78 -13.24 -1.39
CA GLN A 303 0.70 -13.81 -0.60
C GLN A 303 0.78 -15.34 -0.52
N CYS A 304 1.62 -15.96 -1.34
CA CYS A 304 1.73 -17.40 -1.51
C CYS A 304 0.36 -18.04 -1.79
N ARG A 305 -0.38 -17.44 -2.72
CA ARG A 305 -1.66 -17.90 -3.22
C ARG A 305 -1.95 -17.30 -4.59
N ILE A 306 -2.78 -17.99 -5.36
CA ILE A 306 -3.44 -17.39 -6.52
C ILE A 306 -4.50 -16.42 -6.01
N ALA A 307 -4.28 -15.13 -6.22
CA ALA A 307 -5.13 -14.09 -5.67
C ALA A 307 -5.00 -12.75 -6.42
N PRO A 308 -5.96 -11.84 -6.26
CA PRO A 308 -5.81 -10.45 -6.66
C PRO A 308 -4.67 -9.75 -5.89
N ARG A 309 -4.30 -8.56 -6.34
CA ARG A 309 -3.18 -7.77 -5.79
C ARG A 309 -3.42 -7.28 -4.38
N GLU A 310 -2.44 -7.56 -3.52
CA GLU A 310 -2.30 -6.95 -2.20
C GLU A 310 -1.11 -6.00 -2.16
N GLN A 311 -1.17 -5.00 -1.28
CA GLN A 311 -0.09 -4.04 -1.06
C GLN A 311 0.74 -4.46 0.14
N LEU A 312 2.05 -4.22 0.06
CA LEU A 312 3.00 -4.61 1.11
C LEU A 312 3.11 -3.52 2.19
N ASN A 313 2.99 -3.92 3.46
CA ASN A 313 3.32 -3.12 4.63
C ASN A 313 4.78 -3.40 5.04
N GLN A 314 5.65 -2.39 5.11
CA GLN A 314 7.11 -2.55 5.35
C GLN A 314 7.61 -1.99 6.68
#